data_AF-A0A845Y703-F1
#
_entry.id   AF-A0A845Y703-F1
#
_cell.length_a   1.000
_cell.length_b   1.000
_cell.length_c   1.000
_cell.angle_alpha   90.00
_cell.angle_beta   90.00
_cell.angle_gamma   90.00
#
_symmetry.space_group_name_H-M   'P 1'
#
loop_
_entity.id
_entity.type
_entity.pdbx_description
1 polymer ?
#
loop_
_entity_poly.entity_id
_entity_poly.type
_entity_poly.pdbx_seq_one_letter_code
_entity_poly.pdbx_strand_id
1 'polypeptide(L)'
;MPDRISVDIEGLRDDLERLAEESERTLNQMIRLFVRQGIKRSPPPSRSDTSKAAEFLRHIAEGERPSDVEIAEAAHESDIDEQRLMELCSCLLKTQEGNES
;
A
#
# COMPACT_ATOMS: atom_id res chain seq x y z
N MET A 1 -0.82 27.44 -10.10
CA MET A 1 -2.22 27.40 -9.62
C MET A 1 -2.34 26.08 -8.88
N PRO A 2 -2.63 26.04 -7.57
CA PRO A 2 -2.76 24.77 -6.87
C PRO A 2 -3.96 24.00 -7.45
N ASP A 3 -3.74 22.73 -7.78
CA ASP A 3 -4.79 21.84 -8.30
C ASP A 3 -5.95 21.79 -7.31
N ARG A 4 -7.12 22.26 -7.75
CA ARG A 4 -8.35 22.16 -6.97
C ARG A 4 -8.88 20.74 -7.13
N ILE A 5 -8.64 19.92 -6.11
CA ILE A 5 -9.28 18.60 -6.00
C ILE A 5 -10.69 18.83 -5.49
N SER A 6 -11.69 18.58 -6.33
CA SER A 6 -13.09 18.53 -5.94
C SER A 6 -13.40 17.13 -5.42
N VAL A 7 -13.60 17.00 -4.11
CA VAL A 7 -14.10 15.76 -3.52
C VAL A 7 -15.62 15.81 -3.61
N ASP A 8 -16.19 14.87 -4.34
CA ASP A 8 -17.63 14.67 -4.35
C ASP A 8 -18.03 13.99 -3.03
N ILE A 9 -18.95 14.62 -2.30
CA ILE A 9 -19.36 14.20 -0.95
C ILE A 9 -20.85 13.83 -0.95
N GLU A 10 -21.36 13.33 -2.07
CA GLU A 10 -22.73 12.82 -2.17
C GLU A 10 -23.00 11.79 -1.05
N GLY A 11 -24.03 12.07 -0.25
CA GLY A 11 -24.48 11.20 0.86
C GLY A 11 -23.89 11.48 2.24
N LEU A 12 -22.83 12.29 2.39
CA LEU A 12 -22.24 12.57 3.72
C LEU A 12 -22.53 13.99 4.23
N ARG A 13 -23.18 14.84 3.42
CA ARG A 13 -23.49 16.23 3.80
C ARG A 13 -24.28 16.31 5.11
N ASP A 14 -25.36 15.56 5.20
CA ASP A 14 -26.28 15.64 6.35
C ASP A 14 -25.61 15.17 7.65
N ASP A 15 -24.77 14.13 7.56
CA ASP A 15 -24.01 13.64 8.71
C ASP A 15 -22.89 14.61 9.12
N LEU A 16 -22.21 15.23 8.15
CA LEU A 16 -21.20 16.26 8.43
C LEU A 16 -21.80 17.54 9.00
N GLU A 17 -23.00 17.93 8.57
CA GLU A 17 -23.74 19.06 9.12
C GLU A 17 -24.18 18.77 10.56
N ARG A 18 -24.75 17.59 10.83
CA ARG A 18 -25.10 17.15 12.19
C ARG A 18 -23.91 17.16 13.14
N LEU A 19 -22.79 16.57 12.72
CA LEU A 19 -21.55 16.55 13.51
C LEU A 19 -20.99 17.97 13.73
N ALA A 20 -21.12 18.85 12.74
CA ALA A 20 -20.68 20.23 12.84
C ALA A 20 -21.48 20.98 13.90
N GLU A 21 -22.81 20.81 13.94
CA GLU A 21 -23.68 21.39 14.95
C GLU A 21 -23.35 20.87 16.36
N GLU A 22 -23.23 19.55 16.53
CA GLU A 22 -22.87 18.91 17.81
C GLU A 22 -21.52 19.39 18.35
N SER A 23 -20.61 19.79 17.46
CA SER A 23 -19.27 20.25 17.79
C SER A 23 -19.12 21.77 17.84
N GLU A 24 -20.22 22.53 17.76
CA GLU A 24 -20.25 23.99 17.67
C GLU A 24 -19.32 24.56 16.58
N ARG A 25 -19.30 23.90 15.42
CA ARG A 25 -18.44 24.24 14.28
C ARG A 25 -19.26 24.47 13.03
N THR A 26 -18.65 25.19 12.09
CA THR A 26 -19.19 25.29 10.73
C THR A 26 -18.85 24.03 9.94
N LEU A 27 -19.69 23.67 8.96
CA LEU A 27 -19.44 22.55 8.03
C LEU A 27 -18.04 22.61 7.40
N ASN A 28 -17.58 23.81 7.02
CA ASN A 28 -16.25 24.01 6.43
C ASN A 28 -15.12 23.65 7.43
N GLN A 29 -15.27 24.05 8.70
CA GLN A 29 -14.30 23.68 9.75
C GLN A 29 -14.30 22.17 10.00
N MET A 30 -15.46 21.53 9.95
CA MET A 30 -15.59 20.09 10.11
C MET A 30 -14.90 19.32 8.98
N ILE A 31 -15.16 19.69 7.73
CA ILE A 31 -14.51 19.10 6.54
C ILE A 31 -12.98 19.25 6.64
N ARG A 32 -12.47 20.45 6.97
CA ARG A 32 -11.03 20.68 7.14
C ARG A 32 -10.41 19.80 8.22
N LEU A 33 -11.13 19.58 9.31
CA LEU A 33 -10.67 18.76 10.42
C LEU A 33 -10.57 17.29 10.01
N PHE A 34 -11.59 16.75 9.35
CA PHE A 34 -11.57 15.37 8.84
C PHE A 34 -10.49 15.17 7.78
N VAL A 35 -10.35 16.11 6.83
CA VAL A 35 -9.26 16.08 5.84
C VAL A 35 -7.91 16.06 6.55
N ARG A 36 -7.70 16.92 7.56
CA ARG A 36 -6.44 16.96 8.32
C ARG A 36 -6.20 15.68 9.12
N GLN A 37 -7.24 15.07 9.69
CA GLN A 37 -7.13 13.79 10.41
C GLN A 37 -6.87 12.63 9.45
N GLY A 38 -7.52 12.59 8.29
CA GLY A 38 -7.32 11.59 7.24
C GLY A 38 -5.91 11.66 6.64
N ILE A 39 -5.39 12.86 6.40
CA ILE A 39 -4.00 13.08 5.95
C ILE A 39 -2.99 12.70 7.04
N LYS A 40 -3.32 12.85 8.34
CA LYS A 40 -2.45 12.38 9.43
C LYS A 40 -2.45 10.85 9.59
N ARG A 41 -3.54 10.19 9.23
CA ARG A 41 -3.70 8.73 9.30
C ARG A 41 -3.18 8.02 8.06
N SER A 42 -3.19 8.69 6.92
CA SER A 42 -2.52 8.20 5.71
C SER A 42 -1.07 8.63 5.81
N PRO A 43 -0.11 7.75 6.16
CA PRO A 43 1.28 8.10 5.98
C PRO A 43 1.47 8.57 4.52
N PRO A 44 2.27 9.62 4.27
CA PRO A 44 2.67 9.90 2.90
C PRO A 44 3.20 8.59 2.30
N PRO A 45 2.82 8.22 1.05
CA PRO A 45 3.43 7.06 0.42
C PRO A 45 4.93 7.28 0.49
N SER A 46 5.57 6.45 1.31
CA SER A 46 6.96 6.66 1.64
C SER A 46 7.70 6.37 0.36
N ARG A 47 8.55 7.29 -0.12
CA ARG A 47 9.47 6.98 -1.22
C ARG A 47 10.47 5.87 -0.86
N SER A 48 10.43 5.37 0.39
CA SER A 48 11.13 4.17 0.85
C SER A 48 10.22 2.95 1.02
N ASP A 49 9.00 2.98 0.49
CA ASP A 49 8.24 1.76 0.20
C ASP A 49 8.80 1.16 -1.10
N THR A 50 10.08 0.79 -1.12
CA THR A 50 10.41 -0.45 -1.81
C THR A 50 9.58 -1.49 -1.09
N SER A 51 8.38 -1.76 -1.63
CA SER A 51 7.48 -2.81 -1.15
C SER A 51 8.35 -4.01 -0.80
N LYS A 52 8.12 -4.67 0.33
CA LYS A 52 8.86 -5.89 0.67
C LYS A 52 8.89 -6.88 -0.49
N ALA A 53 7.84 -6.88 -1.35
CA ALA A 53 7.82 -7.61 -2.61
C ALA A 53 8.93 -7.18 -3.60
N ALA A 54 9.25 -5.90 -3.71
CA ALA A 54 10.36 -5.39 -4.52
C ALA A 54 11.73 -5.78 -3.93
N GLU A 55 11.90 -5.77 -2.60
CA GLU A 55 13.12 -6.27 -1.95
C GLU A 55 13.26 -7.78 -2.14
N PHE A 56 12.18 -8.53 -1.95
CA PHE A 56 12.08 -9.97 -2.17
C PHE A 56 12.46 -10.34 -3.62
N LEU A 57 11.92 -9.62 -4.61
CA LEU A 57 12.27 -9.82 -6.02
C LEU A 57 13.74 -9.45 -6.30
N ARG A 58 14.30 -8.46 -5.62
CA ARG A 58 15.72 -8.11 -5.74
C ARG A 58 16.61 -9.22 -5.18
N HIS A 59 16.31 -9.76 -4.00
CA HIS A 59 17.05 -10.88 -3.41
C HIS A 59 17.05 -12.10 -4.33
N ILE A 60 15.90 -12.46 -4.90
CA ILE A 60 15.81 -13.54 -5.89
C ILE A 60 16.62 -13.21 -7.15
N ALA A 61 16.59 -11.96 -7.61
CA ALA A 61 17.35 -11.52 -8.78
C ALA A 61 18.87 -11.50 -8.54
N GLU A 62 19.32 -11.39 -7.29
CA GLU A 62 20.72 -11.49 -6.86
C GLU A 62 21.17 -12.95 -6.64
N GLY A 63 20.28 -13.92 -6.87
CA GLY A 63 20.54 -15.36 -6.69
C GLY A 63 20.39 -15.83 -5.25
N GLU A 64 19.91 -14.97 -4.35
CA GLU A 64 19.64 -15.34 -2.97
C GLU A 64 18.34 -16.15 -2.89
N ARG A 65 18.42 -17.31 -2.25
CA ARG A 65 17.26 -18.17 -2.06
C ARG A 65 16.43 -17.61 -0.89
N PRO A 66 15.17 -17.19 -1.12
CA PRO A 66 14.34 -16.67 -0.05
C PRO A 66 14.04 -17.79 0.97
N SER A 67 13.99 -17.40 2.24
CA SER A 67 13.62 -18.28 3.34
C SER A 67 12.11 -18.57 3.35
N ASP A 68 11.72 -19.68 3.99
CA ASP A 68 10.31 -20.08 4.11
C ASP A 68 9.46 -18.97 4.79
N VAL A 69 10.05 -18.20 5.71
CA VAL A 69 9.38 -17.07 6.37
C VAL A 69 9.13 -15.92 5.39
N GLU A 70 10.12 -15.58 4.56
CA GLU A 70 9.98 -14.51 3.55
C GLU A 70 8.97 -14.88 2.47
N ILE A 71 8.90 -16.16 2.09
CA ILE A 71 7.92 -16.67 1.13
C ILE A 71 6.52 -16.60 1.73
N ALA A 72 6.31 -17.02 2.97
CA ALA A 72 5.02 -16.96 3.65
C ALA A 72 4.53 -15.50 3.82
N GLU A 73 5.42 -14.59 4.20
CA GLU A 73 5.11 -13.16 4.30
C GLU A 73 4.76 -12.56 2.93
N ALA A 74 5.57 -12.82 1.89
CA ALA A 74 5.32 -12.29 0.55
C ALA A 74 4.04 -12.85 -0.09
N ALA A 75 3.74 -14.13 0.14
CA ALA A 75 2.51 -14.78 -0.27
C ALA A 75 1.29 -14.14 0.38
N HIS A 76 1.36 -13.89 1.70
CA HIS A 76 0.29 -13.23 2.45
C HIS A 76 0.07 -11.78 2.02
N GLU A 77 1.15 -11.00 1.82
CA GLU A 77 1.06 -9.59 1.40
C GLU A 77 0.57 -9.44 -0.05
N SER A 78 0.81 -10.43 -0.91
CA SER A 78 0.47 -10.39 -2.33
C SER A 78 -0.81 -11.15 -2.69
N ASP A 79 -1.49 -11.76 -1.71
CA ASP A 79 -2.65 -12.65 -1.91
C ASP A 79 -2.39 -13.73 -2.98
N ILE A 80 -1.19 -14.32 -2.93
CA ILE A 80 -0.74 -15.40 -3.81
C ILE A 80 -0.55 -16.67 -2.99
N ASP A 81 -0.86 -17.82 -3.58
CA ASP A 81 -0.59 -19.12 -2.98
C ASP A 81 0.92 -19.34 -2.76
N GLU A 82 1.29 -19.76 -1.54
CA GLU A 82 2.68 -19.94 -1.11
C GLU A 82 3.43 -20.95 -2.00
N GLN A 83 2.75 -22.03 -2.37
CA GLN A 83 3.31 -23.07 -3.22
C GLN A 83 3.52 -22.57 -4.65
N ARG A 84 2.60 -21.74 -5.15
CA ARG A 84 2.76 -21.04 -6.42
C ARG A 84 3.91 -20.04 -6.41
N LEU A 85 4.11 -19.32 -5.31
CA LEU A 85 5.22 -18.39 -5.14
C LEU A 85 6.57 -19.14 -5.10
N MET A 86 6.64 -20.27 -4.40
CA MET A 86 7.82 -21.16 -4.40
C MET A 86 8.19 -21.65 -5.80
N GLU A 87 7.20 -22.10 -6.59
CA GLU A 87 7.43 -22.54 -7.96
C GLU A 87 8.03 -21.42 -8.81
N LEU A 88 7.50 -20.19 -8.69
CA LEU A 88 8.01 -19.02 -9.41
C LEU A 88 9.45 -18.69 -9.00
N CYS A 89 9.77 -18.73 -7.71
CA CYS A 89 11.13 -18.52 -7.21
C CYS A 89 12.10 -19.57 -7.76
N SER A 90 11.70 -20.85 -7.78
CA SER A 90 12.52 -21.93 -8.34
C SER A 90 12.77 -21.77 -9.84
N CYS A 91 11.76 -21.37 -10.60
CA CYS A 91 11.88 -21.10 -12.03
C CYS A 91 12.84 -19.94 -12.31
N LEU A 92 12.73 -18.84 -11.54
CA LEU A 92 13.59 -17.67 -11.70
C LEU A 92 15.06 -17.99 -11.39
N LEU A 93 15.34 -18.70 -10.29
CA LEU A 93 16.69 -19.09 -9.92
C LEU A 93 17.33 -20.04 -10.95
N LYS A 94 16.59 -21.03 -11.46
CA LYS A 94 17.07 -21.93 -12.52
C LYS A 94 17.39 -21.21 -13.83
N THR A 95 16.66 -20.13 -14.13
CA THR A 95 16.88 -19.35 -15.36
C THR A 95 18.17 -18.54 -15.26
N GLN A 96 18.61 -18.15 -14.06
CA GLN A 96 19.88 -17.47 -13.85
C GLN A 96 21.08 -18.39 -13.99
N GLU A 97 21.00 -19.62 -13.44
CA GLU A 97 22.06 -20.63 -13.62
C GLU A 97 22.29 -21.00 -15.10
N GLY A 98 21.26 -20.87 -15.95
CA GLY A 98 21.36 -21.11 -17.39
C GLY A 98 21.89 -19.95 -18.23
N ASN A 99 22.07 -18.76 -17.64
CA ASN A 99 22.46 -17.54 -18.36
C ASN A 99 23.96 -17.20 -18.21
N GLU A 100 24.73 -18.04 -17.51
CA GLU A 100 26.20 -17.98 -17.38
C GLU A 100 26.94 -18.92 -18.37
N SER A 101 26.32 -19.28 -19.51
CA SER A 101 26.96 -20.11 -20.56
C SER A 101 27.24 -19.36 -21.86
#